data_AF-A0A6H9FVI5-F1
#
_entry.id   AF-A0A6H9FVI5-F1
#
_cell.length_a   1.000
_cell.length_b   1.000
_cell.length_c   1.000
_cell.angle_alpha   90.00
_cell.angle_beta   90.00
_cell.angle_gamma   90.00
#
_symmetry.space_group_name_H-M   'P 1'
#
loop_
_entity.id
_entity.type
_entity.pdbx_description
1 polymer ?
#
loop_
_entity_poly.entity_id
_entity_poly.type
_entity_poly.pdbx_seq_one_letter_code
_entity_poly.pdbx_strand_id
1 'polypeptide(L)'
;MAVYFDGDKLITRSLSNGETSVQPLNDREGARSIAQLDPLGLPGKDRIKVQFWIDDQCFLRINVEDLLSQELLLNNQIVTKLS
;
A
#
# COMPACT_ATOMS: atom_id res chain seq x y z
N MET A 1 14.07 -10.80 14.68
CA MET A 1 13.82 -11.12 13.27
C MET A 1 15.10 -11.72 12.72
N ALA A 2 15.05 -12.91 12.14
CA ALA A 2 16.21 -13.50 11.48
C ALA A 2 15.86 -13.77 10.01
N VAL A 3 16.77 -13.36 9.13
CA VAL A 3 16.64 -13.45 7.68
C VAL A 3 17.65 -14.47 7.21
N TYR A 4 17.19 -15.47 6.46
CA TYR A 4 18.03 -16.53 5.91
C TYR A 4 17.80 -16.65 4.42
N PHE A 5 18.80 -17.17 3.72
CA PHE A 5 18.66 -17.62 2.34
C PHE A 5 18.45 -19.13 2.34
N ASP A 6 17.38 -19.58 1.67
CA ASP A 6 17.16 -20.97 1.30
C ASP A 6 17.27 -21.08 -0.22
N GLY A 7 18.46 -21.49 -0.69
CA GLY A 7 18.83 -21.41 -2.09
C GLY A 7 18.84 -19.95 -2.59
N ASP A 8 17.98 -19.65 -3.56
CA ASP A 8 17.77 -18.33 -4.16
C ASP A 8 16.64 -17.53 -3.49
N LYS A 9 15.94 -18.10 -2.51
CA LYS A 9 14.82 -17.45 -1.83
C LYS A 9 15.22 -16.87 -0.50
N LEU A 10 14.76 -15.65 -0.26
CA LEU A 10 14.94 -14.92 0.98
C LEU A 10 13.78 -15.28 1.92
N ILE A 11 14.07 -16.01 3.00
CA ILE A 11 13.08 -16.53 3.94
C ILE A 11 13.26 -15.84 5.29
N THR A 12 12.20 -15.16 5.75
CA THR A 12 12.10 -14.54 7.06
C THR A 12 11.41 -15.49 8.04
N ARG A 13 12.07 -15.85 9.14
CA ARG A 13 11.42 -16.58 10.24
C ARG A 13 11.18 -15.61 11.40
N SER A 14 9.90 -15.38 11.73
CA SER A 14 9.54 -14.58 12.91
C SER A 14 9.91 -15.36 14.17
N LEU A 15 10.75 -14.78 15.02
CA LEU A 15 11.25 -15.40 16.26
C LEU A 15 10.42 -14.99 17.49
N SER A 16 9.22 -14.44 17.30
CA SER A 16 8.41 -13.92 18.39
C SER A 16 6.93 -14.31 18.25
N ASN A 17 6.36 -14.85 19.33
CA ASN A 17 4.91 -14.91 19.59
C ASN A 17 4.30 -13.51 19.85
N GLY A 18 4.92 -12.45 19.34
CA GLY A 18 4.38 -11.10 19.45
C GLY A 18 3.20 -10.97 18.50
N GLU A 19 2.05 -10.56 19.01
CA GLU A 19 0.90 -10.19 18.19
C GLU A 19 1.39 -9.29 17.05
N THR A 20 1.14 -9.70 15.81
CA THR A 20 1.38 -8.83 14.66
C THR A 20 0.44 -7.66 14.78
N SER A 21 0.91 -6.54 15.34
CA SER A 21 0.15 -5.31 15.38
C SER A 21 0.05 -4.78 13.95
N VAL A 22 -1.08 -5.06 13.30
CA VAL A 22 -1.41 -4.51 11.98
C VAL A 22 -1.92 -3.09 12.22
N GLN A 23 -1.19 -2.10 11.74
CA GLN A 23 -1.69 -0.72 11.70
C GLN A 23 -2.60 -0.57 10.48
N PRO A 24 -3.91 -0.39 10.65
CA PRO A 24 -4.81 -0.23 9.52
C PRO A 24 -4.53 1.11 8.84
N LEU A 25 -4.29 1.06 7.53
CA LEU A 25 -4.01 2.23 6.70
C LEU A 25 -5.32 2.97 6.40
N ASN A 26 -5.33 4.29 6.52
CA ASN A 26 -6.51 5.14 6.28
C ASN A 26 -7.78 4.73 7.06
N ASP A 27 -7.63 4.24 8.31
CA ASP A 27 -8.79 3.83 9.12
C ASP A 27 -9.49 5.01 9.78
N ARG A 28 -10.09 5.86 8.93
CA ARG A 28 -11.02 6.92 9.32
C ARG A 28 -12.29 6.74 8.50
N GLU A 29 -13.40 7.19 9.05
CA GLU A 29 -14.68 7.18 8.33
C GLU A 29 -14.53 7.93 7.00
N GLY A 30 -14.93 7.28 5.89
CA GLY A 30 -14.77 7.80 4.53
C GLY A 30 -13.36 7.69 3.90
N ALA A 31 -12.31 7.35 4.64
CA ALA A 31 -10.93 7.32 4.13
C ALA A 31 -10.48 5.94 3.60
N ARG A 32 -11.31 4.90 3.75
CA ARG A 32 -10.97 3.53 3.34
C ARG A 32 -10.92 3.30 1.82
N SER A 33 -11.37 4.27 1.02
CA SER A 33 -11.27 4.23 -0.44
C SER A 33 -10.12 5.10 -0.93
N ILE A 34 -9.38 4.62 -1.94
CA ILE A 34 -8.24 5.33 -2.55
C ILE A 34 -8.49 5.69 -4.03
N ALA A 35 -9.67 5.38 -4.56
CA ALA A 35 -10.05 5.69 -5.94
C ALA A 35 -11.57 5.58 -6.12
N GLN A 36 -12.11 6.39 -7.02
CA GLN A 36 -13.41 6.15 -7.65
C GLN A 36 -13.11 5.94 -9.13
N LEU A 37 -13.67 4.88 -9.71
CA LEU A 37 -13.39 4.48 -11.08
C LEU A 37 -14.62 4.73 -11.94
N ASP A 38 -14.42 5.42 -13.07
CA ASP A 38 -15.43 5.60 -14.09
C ASP A 38 -14.82 5.32 -15.48
N PRO A 39 -15.15 4.21 -16.15
CA PRO A 39 -16.07 3.15 -15.70
C PRO A 39 -15.47 2.26 -14.60
N LEU A 40 -16.36 1.49 -13.94
CA LEU A 40 -16.00 0.50 -12.92
C LEU A 40 -14.96 -0.52 -13.41
N GLY A 41 -14.20 -1.06 -12.47
CA GLY A 41 -13.22 -2.12 -12.75
C GLY A 41 -13.86 -3.47 -13.10
N LEU A 42 -13.07 -4.30 -13.80
CA LEU A 42 -13.42 -5.69 -14.13
C LEU A 42 -12.49 -6.64 -13.36
N PRO A 43 -13.02 -7.64 -12.63
CA PRO A 43 -12.18 -8.63 -11.95
C PRO A 43 -11.17 -9.30 -12.89
N GLY A 44 -9.94 -9.47 -12.44
CA GLY A 44 -8.86 -10.07 -13.23
C GLY A 44 -8.24 -9.17 -14.29
N LYS A 45 -8.64 -7.89 -14.37
CA LYS A 45 -7.99 -6.88 -15.21
C LYS A 45 -7.40 -5.78 -14.35
N ASP A 46 -6.13 -5.49 -14.57
CA ASP A 46 -5.46 -4.38 -13.92
C ASP A 46 -6.16 -3.07 -14.29
N ARG A 47 -6.42 -2.25 -13.27
CA ARG A 47 -7.20 -1.02 -13.41
C ARG A 47 -6.52 0.16 -12.75
N ILE A 48 -5.72 -0.09 -11.71
CA ILE A 48 -5.10 0.92 -10.88
C ILE A 48 -3.64 0.54 -10.64
N LYS A 49 -2.75 1.52 -10.71
CA LYS A 49 -1.37 1.41 -10.26
C LYS A 49 -1.18 2.29 -9.05
N VAL A 50 -0.69 1.70 -7.96
CA VAL A 50 -0.41 2.40 -6.72
C VAL A 50 1.10 2.47 -6.52
N GLN A 51 1.64 3.66 -6.36
CA GLN A 51 3.03 3.86 -5.96
C GLN A 51 3.05 4.31 -4.51
N PHE A 52 4.01 3.82 -3.73
CA PHE A 52 4.17 4.16 -2.32
C PHE A 52 5.62 4.56 -2.03
N TRP A 53 5.78 5.53 -1.14
CA TRP A 53 7.08 5.96 -0.62
C TRP A 53 6.94 6.54 0.78
N ILE A 54 8.06 6.62 1.49
CA ILE A 54 8.16 7.29 2.79
C ILE A 54 8.80 8.65 2.56
N ASP A 55 8.21 9.70 3.11
CA ASP A 55 8.80 11.04 3.07
C ASP A 55 9.83 11.26 4.19
N ASP A 56 10.43 12.45 4.20
CA ASP A 56 11.41 12.90 5.20
C ASP A 56 10.84 13.01 6.63
N GLN A 57 9.51 13.03 6.76
CA GLN A 57 8.78 13.12 8.02
C GLN A 57 8.22 11.76 8.49
N CYS A 58 8.63 10.66 7.86
CA CYS A 58 8.16 9.29 8.12
C CYS A 58 6.66 9.09 7.87
N PHE A 59 6.06 9.81 6.92
CA PHE A 59 4.73 9.49 6.43
C PHE A 59 4.80 8.52 5.25
N LEU A 60 3.93 7.52 5.27
CA LEU A 60 3.62 6.72 4.09
C LEU A 60 2.73 7.54 3.15
N ARG A 61 3.16 7.66 1.91
CA ARG A 61 2.45 8.40 0.86
C ARG A 61 2.13 7.51 -0.33
N ILE A 62 1.09 7.88 -1.07
CA ILE A 62 0.69 7.18 -2.29
C ILE A 62 0.40 8.12 -3.46
N ASN A 63 0.67 7.60 -4.66
CA ASN A 63 0.05 8.01 -5.92
C ASN A 63 -0.87 6.90 -6.40
N VAL A 64 -2.00 7.28 -7.00
CA VAL A 64 -2.95 6.33 -7.58
C VAL A 64 -3.22 6.75 -9.01
N GLU A 65 -2.79 5.90 -9.96
CA GLU A 65 -2.96 6.10 -11.39
C GLU A 65 -4.03 5.12 -11.91
N ASP A 66 -5.00 5.64 -12.65
CA ASP A 66 -5.95 4.86 -13.43
C ASP A 66 -5.26 4.38 -14.72
N LEU A 67 -5.18 3.07 -14.94
CA LEU A 67 -4.48 2.50 -16.10
C LEU A 67 -5.27 2.54 -17.42
N LEU A 68 -6.59 2.79 -17.38
CA LEU A 68 -7.43 2.91 -18.57
C LEU A 68 -7.39 4.35 -19.10
N SER A 69 -7.62 5.33 -18.22
CA SER A 69 -7.64 6.75 -18.57
C SER A 69 -6.25 7.40 -18.50
N GLN A 70 -5.28 6.75 -17.85
CA GLN A 70 -3.95 7.31 -17.53
C GLN A 70 -4.02 8.54 -16.62
N GLU A 71 -5.12 8.69 -15.87
CA GLU A 71 -5.32 9.81 -14.96
C GLU A 71 -4.72 9.52 -13.59
N LEU A 72 -4.13 10.55 -12.99
CA LEU A 72 -3.67 10.51 -11.61
C LEU A 72 -4.86 10.83 -10.68
N LEU A 73 -5.50 9.79 -10.15
CA LEU A 73 -6.66 9.87 -9.25
C LEU A 73 -6.28 10.45 -7.89
N LEU A 74 -5.10 10.11 -7.38
CA LEU A 74 -4.53 10.70 -6.17
C LEU A 74 -3.05 11.00 -6.39
N ASN A 75 -2.62 12.17 -5.91
CA ASN A 75 -1.24 12.63 -6.00
C ASN A 75 -0.68 12.93 -4.62
N ASN A 76 0.43 12.30 -4.25
CA ASN A 76 1.20 12.56 -3.03
C ASN A 76 0.36 12.49 -1.73
N GLN A 77 -0.65 11.61 -1.73
CA GLN A 77 -1.62 11.49 -0.64
C GLN A 77 -0.99 10.82 0.59
N ILE A 78 -1.10 11.44 1.76
CA ILE A 78 -0.67 10.84 3.03
C ILE A 78 -1.65 9.75 3.43
N VAL A 79 -1.12 8.58 3.78
CA VAL A 79 -1.87 7.41 4.24
C VAL A 79 -1.79 7.26 5.75
N THR A 80 -0.59 7.33 6.31
CA THR A 80 -0.37 7.25 7.75
C THR A 80 1.01 7.80 8.13
N LYS A 81 1.20 8.06 9.42
CA LYS A 81 2.52 8.31 10.02
C LYS A 81 3.08 6.99 10.55
N LEU A 82 4.35 6.73 10.24
CA LEU A 82 5.10 5.60 10.77
C LEU A 82 5.82 6.06 12.05
N SER A 83 5.08 6.11 13.17
CA SER A 83 5.60 6.47 14.49
C SER A 83 4.86 5.72 15.58
#